data_AF-A0A956FAY3-F1
#
_entry.id   AF-A0A956FAY3-F1
#
_cell.length_a   1.000
_cell.length_b   1.000
_cell.length_c   1.000
_cell.angle_alpha   90.00
_cell.angle_beta   90.00
_cell.angle_gamma   90.00
#
_symmetry.space_group_name_H-M   'P 1'
#
loop_
_entity.id
_entity.type
_entity.pdbx_description
1 polymer ?
#
loop_
_entity_poly.entity_id
_entity_poly.type
_entity_poly.pdbx_seq_one_letter_code
_entity_poly.pdbx_strand_id
1 'polypeptide(L)'
;MTRPRSRLPLGLLALLTIACGDDGQAPPQVPPPAPARTDLPAPAPGTGTGGDTGGTTAVDPFGGDDWGEDDTDSEGVATVGMEAGDTGDTDGEAAAPPVYDGPCFVRWSKGPVLRFKYDADGSGGSLRIDGDNDGTNEVCARFWTKDDRTNKVTVDAGCDKSTDAIITPSYEEGVNLATATYTDKSGGTDTEHEITLITLPAFTGIAPGYPLYAKRDDIELDIKDGLVRKATVKKPVEGPSVRVTLTYDDKGRAKQIKEDHGVDGKIDRRYDYRYDDVGNVTGITLQETDFSEGKGTKTKKTARLGYSCWAGKTTPAPVEAPAAP
;
A
#
# COMPACT_ATOMS: atom_id res chain seq x y z
N MET A 1 28.07 -20.38 -18.33
CA MET A 1 27.34 -20.90 -17.16
C MET A 1 26.26 -19.89 -16.82
N THR A 2 25.06 -20.11 -17.34
CA THR A 2 23.87 -19.27 -17.14
C THR A 2 23.27 -19.58 -15.78
N ARG A 3 23.19 -18.59 -14.88
CA ARG A 3 22.45 -18.73 -13.61
C ARG A 3 20.97 -18.96 -13.92
N PRO A 4 20.28 -19.89 -13.25
CA PRO A 4 18.83 -20.00 -13.36
C PRO A 4 18.22 -18.70 -12.81
N ARG A 5 17.49 -17.97 -13.66
CA ARG A 5 16.66 -16.84 -13.24
C ARG A 5 15.52 -17.41 -12.39
N SER A 6 15.48 -16.99 -11.13
CA SER A 6 14.37 -17.28 -10.23
C SER A 6 13.09 -16.74 -10.86
N ARG A 7 12.08 -17.59 -11.03
CA ARG A 7 10.75 -17.14 -11.43
C ARG A 7 10.17 -16.38 -10.24
N LEU A 8 10.08 -15.06 -10.33
CA LEU A 8 9.30 -14.30 -9.36
C LEU A 8 7.83 -14.69 -9.57
N PRO A 9 7.11 -15.16 -8.54
CA PRO A 9 5.65 -15.22 -8.58
C PRO A 9 5.08 -13.80 -8.65
N LEU A 10 3.81 -13.68 -9.06
CA LEU A 10 3.01 -12.49 -9.37
C LEU A 10 2.75 -11.56 -8.15
N GLY A 11 3.72 -11.43 -7.26
CA GLY A 11 3.59 -10.87 -5.91
C GLY A 11 3.46 -9.35 -5.83
N LEU A 12 3.53 -8.60 -6.92
CA LEU A 12 3.69 -7.14 -6.81
C LEU A 12 2.40 -6.38 -6.48
N LEU A 13 1.21 -6.85 -6.87
CA LEU A 13 -0.05 -6.34 -6.28
C LEU A 13 -0.33 -6.92 -4.89
N ALA A 14 0.40 -7.97 -4.52
CA ALA A 14 0.29 -8.60 -3.22
C ALA A 14 1.06 -7.79 -2.18
N LEU A 15 1.63 -6.61 -2.46
CA LEU A 15 2.41 -5.82 -1.51
C LEU A 15 1.58 -5.17 -0.38
N LEU A 16 0.24 -5.24 -0.41
CA LEU A 16 -0.60 -5.05 0.80
C LEU A 16 -0.73 -6.34 1.64
N THR A 17 -0.29 -7.48 1.12
CA THR A 17 -0.32 -8.83 1.72
C THR A 17 1.08 -9.48 1.89
N ILE A 18 2.14 -8.91 1.32
CA ILE A 18 3.54 -9.35 1.47
C ILE A 18 4.13 -8.62 2.66
N ALA A 19 3.98 -9.27 3.81
CA ALA A 19 5.06 -9.37 4.76
C ALA A 19 5.31 -10.87 4.99
N CYS A 20 5.67 -11.58 3.91
CA CYS A 20 6.24 -12.91 3.98
C CYS A 20 7.73 -12.75 4.30
N GLY A 21 8.07 -12.94 5.57
CA GLY A 21 9.44 -13.31 5.92
C GLY A 21 9.69 -14.70 5.39
N ASP A 22 10.56 -14.81 4.39
CA ASP A 22 11.24 -16.05 4.07
C ASP A 22 12.28 -16.27 5.19
N ASP A 23 11.84 -16.85 6.31
CA ASP A 23 12.76 -17.41 7.30
C ASP A 23 13.36 -18.67 6.68
N GLY A 24 14.43 -18.47 5.91
CA GLY A 24 15.17 -19.52 5.23
C GLY A 24 15.40 -20.70 6.16
N GLN A 25 14.91 -21.86 5.73
CA GLN A 25 15.14 -23.12 6.41
C GLN A 25 16.63 -23.48 6.33
N ALA A 26 17.38 -23.11 7.37
CA ALA A 26 18.75 -23.55 7.54
C ALA A 26 18.78 -25.09 7.66
N PRO A 27 19.69 -25.80 6.97
CA PRO A 27 19.87 -27.23 7.18
C PRO A 27 20.27 -27.49 8.65
N PRO A 28 19.96 -28.68 9.21
CA PRO A 28 20.12 -28.96 10.62
C PRO A 28 21.57 -28.72 11.08
N GLN A 29 21.76 -27.69 11.91
CA GLN A 29 23.06 -27.44 12.52
C GLN A 29 23.34 -28.46 13.63
N VAL A 30 24.48 -29.11 13.53
CA VAL A 30 25.11 -29.87 14.62
C VAL A 30 25.38 -28.88 15.78
N PRO A 31 24.98 -29.18 17.03
CA PRO A 31 25.19 -28.27 18.14
C PRO A 31 26.69 -27.99 18.35
N PRO A 32 27.10 -26.72 18.48
CA PRO A 32 28.49 -26.38 18.76
C PRO A 32 28.89 -26.82 20.17
N PRO A 33 30.18 -27.20 20.40
CA PRO A 33 30.65 -27.56 21.72
C PRO A 33 30.59 -26.36 22.68
N ALA A 34 30.26 -26.65 23.94
CA ALA A 34 30.13 -25.65 25.00
C ALA A 34 31.42 -24.82 25.15
N PRO A 35 31.33 -23.47 25.25
CA PRO A 35 32.52 -22.64 25.41
C PRO A 35 33.12 -22.81 26.81
N ALA A 36 34.45 -22.96 26.83
CA ALA A 36 35.26 -22.91 28.04
C ALA A 36 35.19 -21.51 28.66
N ARG A 37 34.97 -21.45 29.98
CA ARG A 37 35.00 -20.21 30.77
C ARG A 37 36.40 -19.62 30.77
N THR A 38 36.52 -18.35 30.42
CA THR A 38 37.70 -17.53 30.73
C THR A 38 37.22 -16.36 31.57
N ASP A 39 37.62 -16.34 32.84
CA ASP A 39 37.32 -15.24 33.76
C ASP A 39 38.16 -14.02 33.39
N LEU A 40 37.53 -12.85 33.25
CA LEU A 40 38.20 -11.55 33.14
C LEU A 40 37.78 -10.62 34.27
N PRO A 41 38.69 -9.76 34.76
CA PRO A 41 38.55 -9.04 36.03
C PRO A 41 37.67 -7.79 35.93
N ALA A 42 37.05 -7.45 37.05
CA ALA A 42 36.16 -6.30 37.24
C ALA A 42 36.88 -4.94 37.14
N PRO A 43 36.24 -3.90 36.56
CA PRO A 43 36.72 -2.52 36.68
C PRO A 43 36.12 -1.79 37.89
N ALA A 44 36.95 -0.93 38.51
CA ALA A 44 36.60 -0.03 39.61
C ALA A 44 35.90 1.27 39.12
N PRO A 45 35.28 2.07 40.00
CA PRO A 45 34.30 3.09 39.61
C PRO A 45 34.95 4.45 39.29
N GLY A 46 34.45 5.10 38.24
CA GLY A 46 34.78 6.48 37.88
C GLY A 46 33.55 7.37 37.95
N THR A 47 33.61 8.38 38.82
CA THR A 47 32.69 9.50 38.97
C THR A 47 32.89 10.54 37.88
N GLY A 48 31.82 11.06 37.26
CA GLY A 48 31.90 12.17 36.31
C GLY A 48 30.54 12.77 35.97
N THR A 49 30.33 13.99 36.43
CA THR A 49 29.11 14.81 36.36
C THR A 49 29.02 15.60 35.05
N GLY A 50 27.81 15.75 34.51
CA GLY A 50 27.35 17.00 33.87
C GLY A 50 27.24 17.02 32.34
N GLY A 51 26.10 17.51 31.85
CA GLY A 51 25.98 18.09 30.50
C GLY A 51 24.79 17.61 29.68
N ASP A 52 23.57 17.98 30.09
CA ASP A 52 22.40 18.03 29.23
C ASP A 52 22.47 19.30 28.37
N THR A 53 22.38 19.15 27.03
CA THR A 53 21.85 20.11 26.05
C THR A 53 21.99 19.51 24.66
N GLY A 54 20.88 19.37 23.93
CA GLY A 54 20.92 19.32 22.46
C GLY A 54 20.07 18.21 21.87
N GLY A 55 18.81 18.55 21.57
CA GLY A 55 17.87 17.68 20.89
C GLY A 55 18.46 17.13 19.59
N THR A 56 18.33 15.81 19.42
CA THR A 56 18.61 15.14 18.16
C THR A 56 17.54 15.55 17.16
N THR A 57 17.83 16.55 16.33
CA THR A 57 17.25 16.57 14.98
C THR A 57 17.73 15.30 14.31
N ALA A 58 16.90 14.26 14.33
CA ALA A 58 17.08 13.15 13.41
C ALA A 58 17.08 13.78 12.02
N VAL A 59 18.26 13.85 11.40
CA VAL A 59 18.40 14.20 9.99
C VAL A 59 17.45 13.24 9.28
N ASP A 60 16.44 13.79 8.61
CA ASP A 60 15.59 13.00 7.74
C ASP A 60 16.54 12.30 6.76
N PRO A 61 16.72 10.96 6.83
CA PRO A 61 17.63 10.25 5.93
C PRO A 61 17.24 10.39 4.46
N PHE A 62 16.11 11.07 4.21
CA PHE A 62 15.42 11.16 2.94
C PHE A 62 15.16 12.61 2.50
N GLY A 63 15.75 13.59 3.19
CA GLY A 63 15.70 15.01 2.80
C GLY A 63 16.63 15.38 1.63
N GLY A 64 17.20 14.40 0.94
CA GLY A 64 17.90 14.62 -0.32
C GLY A 64 16.88 14.64 -1.46
N ASP A 65 16.94 15.68 -2.30
CA ASP A 65 16.13 15.89 -3.51
C ASP A 65 16.31 14.80 -4.59
N ASP A 66 16.83 13.62 -4.24
CA ASP A 66 17.06 12.49 -5.15
C ASP A 66 15.78 11.68 -5.43
N TRP A 67 14.71 12.43 -5.65
CA TRP A 67 13.65 12.05 -6.59
C TRP A 67 14.08 12.40 -8.02
N GLY A 68 15.39 12.45 -8.31
CA GLY A 68 16.00 12.91 -9.56
C GLY A 68 15.46 12.18 -10.78
N GLU A 69 14.27 12.58 -11.21
CA GLU A 69 13.65 12.32 -12.49
C GLU A 69 14.40 13.22 -13.48
N ASP A 70 15.50 12.70 -14.01
CA ASP A 70 16.17 13.25 -15.20
C ASP A 70 15.35 12.93 -16.47
N ASP A 71 14.01 13.00 -16.36
CA ASP A 71 13.06 12.75 -17.44
C ASP A 71 12.62 14.10 -18.02
N THR A 72 13.58 14.75 -18.69
CA THR A 72 13.32 15.95 -19.48
C THR A 72 12.81 15.55 -20.85
N ASP A 73 11.54 15.13 -20.94
CA ASP A 73 10.81 15.03 -22.21
C ASP A 73 9.33 15.41 -21.97
N SER A 74 9.08 16.71 -21.85
CA SER A 74 7.74 17.27 -21.95
C SER A 74 7.81 18.58 -22.73
N GLU A 75 7.51 18.47 -24.03
CA GLU A 75 7.29 19.63 -24.89
C GLU A 75 5.99 20.35 -24.46
N GLY A 76 6.17 21.55 -23.90
CA GLY A 76 5.31 22.72 -24.11
C GLY A 76 3.84 22.67 -23.64
N VAL A 77 3.55 23.26 -22.49
CA VAL A 77 2.23 23.87 -22.22
C VAL A 77 2.42 25.26 -21.61
N ALA A 78 1.72 26.23 -22.20
CA ALA A 78 1.79 27.66 -21.94
C ALA A 78 1.17 28.05 -20.59
N THR A 79 1.81 28.99 -19.90
CA THR A 79 1.31 29.67 -18.71
C THR A 79 0.25 30.71 -19.09
N VAL A 80 -0.96 30.57 -18.54
CA VAL A 80 -1.97 31.63 -18.51
C VAL A 80 -2.10 32.10 -17.06
N GLY A 81 -1.77 33.36 -16.81
CA GLY A 81 -1.94 34.00 -15.51
C GLY A 81 -3.41 34.34 -15.25
N MET A 82 -3.90 34.01 -14.06
CA MET A 82 -5.17 34.51 -13.55
C MET A 82 -4.94 35.31 -12.26
N GLU A 83 -5.39 36.56 -12.30
CA GLU A 83 -5.39 37.51 -11.20
C GLU A 83 -6.40 37.11 -10.10
N ALA A 84 -6.01 37.36 -8.85
CA ALA A 84 -6.82 37.08 -7.67
C ALA A 84 -7.98 38.08 -7.53
N GLY A 85 -9.21 37.56 -7.50
CA GLY A 85 -10.42 38.28 -7.16
C GLY A 85 -10.81 38.09 -5.69
N ASP A 86 -10.97 39.23 -5.02
CA ASP A 86 -11.58 39.51 -3.71
C ASP A 86 -12.74 38.57 -3.30
N THR A 87 -12.70 38.02 -2.07
CA THR A 87 -13.83 37.29 -1.46
C THR A 87 -14.10 37.83 -0.06
N GLY A 88 -15.29 38.42 0.08
CA GLY A 88 -15.79 39.00 1.32
C GLY A 88 -16.24 37.97 2.35
N ASP A 89 -16.23 38.46 3.60
CA ASP A 89 -16.64 37.78 4.82
C ASP A 89 -17.99 37.07 4.71
N THR A 90 -17.98 35.75 4.90
CA THR A 90 -19.11 34.97 5.37
C THR A 90 -18.67 34.22 6.61
N ASP A 91 -19.47 34.31 7.67
CA ASP A 91 -19.23 33.72 9.00
C ASP A 91 -19.14 32.19 8.87
N GLY A 92 -17.91 31.72 8.62
CA GLY A 92 -17.60 30.37 8.20
C GLY A 92 -17.69 29.38 9.35
N GLU A 93 -18.72 28.55 9.33
CA GLU A 93 -18.58 27.18 9.82
C GLU A 93 -17.38 26.58 9.08
N ALA A 94 -16.30 26.30 9.82
CA ALA A 94 -15.03 25.89 9.23
C ALA A 94 -15.29 24.70 8.31
N ALA A 95 -15.12 24.91 7.00
CA ALA A 95 -15.32 23.86 6.01
C ALA A 95 -14.49 22.64 6.44
N ALA A 96 -15.14 21.48 6.50
CA ALA A 96 -14.46 20.24 6.86
C ALA A 96 -13.22 20.08 5.94
N PRO A 97 -12.06 19.68 6.49
CA PRO A 97 -10.87 19.48 5.68
C PRO A 97 -11.17 18.51 4.52
N PRO A 98 -10.58 18.73 3.34
CA PRO A 98 -10.79 17.85 2.20
C PRO A 98 -10.27 16.45 2.52
N VAL A 99 -10.94 15.43 1.98
CA VAL A 99 -10.35 14.09 1.88
C VAL A 99 -9.18 14.20 0.91
N TYR A 100 -8.00 13.75 1.32
CA TYR A 100 -6.82 13.80 0.45
C TYR A 100 -6.87 12.68 -0.58
N ASP A 101 -6.28 12.91 -1.75
CA ASP A 101 -6.17 11.91 -2.83
C ASP A 101 -5.35 10.68 -2.43
N GLY A 102 -4.67 10.73 -1.28
CA GLY A 102 -4.07 9.56 -0.64
C GLY A 102 -2.94 9.91 0.34
N PRO A 103 -2.38 8.91 1.03
CA PRO A 103 -1.27 9.11 1.95
C PRO A 103 0.02 9.45 1.17
N CYS A 104 0.91 10.20 1.80
CA CYS A 104 2.26 10.49 1.33
C CYS A 104 3.24 9.38 1.73
N PHE A 105 2.96 8.70 2.82
CA PHE A 105 3.70 7.51 3.23
C PHE A 105 2.82 6.53 3.99
N VAL A 106 3.18 5.25 3.91
CA VAL A 106 2.63 4.18 4.76
C VAL A 106 3.81 3.45 5.37
N ARG A 107 3.85 3.37 6.71
CA ARG A 107 4.93 2.70 7.44
C ARG A 107 4.37 1.59 8.32
N TRP A 108 4.76 0.36 8.03
CA TRP A 108 4.48 -0.77 8.90
C TRP A 108 5.42 -0.82 10.10
N SER A 109 4.91 -1.29 11.25
CA SER A 109 5.70 -1.46 12.47
C SER A 109 6.82 -2.49 12.32
N LYS A 110 6.62 -3.44 11.40
CA LYS A 110 7.54 -4.48 10.97
C LYS A 110 7.18 -4.79 9.52
N GLY A 111 8.06 -4.46 8.58
CA GLY A 111 7.83 -4.63 7.15
C GLY A 111 7.90 -3.29 6.41
N PRO A 112 7.14 -3.15 5.31
CA PRO A 112 7.51 -2.20 4.27
C PRO A 112 7.22 -0.74 4.63
N VAL A 113 7.95 0.15 3.97
CA VAL A 113 7.69 1.59 3.89
C VAL A 113 7.33 1.94 2.46
N LEU A 114 6.14 2.49 2.28
CA LEU A 114 5.66 2.98 0.99
C LEU A 114 5.69 4.51 1.00
N ARG A 115 6.09 5.11 -0.11
CA ARG A 115 6.19 6.56 -0.28
C ARG A 115 5.52 6.97 -1.57
N PHE A 116 4.78 8.06 -1.50
CA PHE A 116 3.98 8.57 -2.61
C PHE A 116 4.37 10.00 -2.92
N LYS A 117 4.47 10.29 -4.22
CA LYS A 117 4.60 11.64 -4.76
C LYS A 117 3.48 11.81 -5.77
N TYR A 118 2.53 12.69 -5.47
CA TYR A 118 1.40 12.99 -6.36
C TYR A 118 1.77 14.11 -7.32
N ASP A 119 1.30 14.01 -8.56
CA ASP A 119 1.46 15.06 -9.55
C ASP A 119 0.69 16.31 -9.14
N ALA A 120 1.18 17.48 -9.56
CA ALA A 120 0.56 18.75 -9.21
C ALA A 120 -0.82 18.94 -9.85
N ASP A 121 -1.07 18.30 -10.99
CA ASP A 121 -2.32 18.37 -11.75
C ASP A 121 -3.34 17.30 -11.35
N GLY A 122 -3.02 16.45 -10.37
CA GLY A 122 -3.89 15.37 -9.90
C GLY A 122 -4.06 14.21 -10.89
N SER A 123 -3.28 14.16 -11.98
CA SER A 123 -3.36 13.12 -13.03
C SER A 123 -2.70 11.79 -12.64
N GLY A 124 -2.07 11.73 -11.47
CA GLY A 124 -1.43 10.52 -10.97
C GLY A 124 -0.37 10.78 -9.91
N GLY A 125 0.61 9.90 -9.87
CA GLY A 125 1.80 10.04 -9.04
C GLY A 125 2.79 8.88 -9.21
N SER A 126 3.84 8.89 -8.40
CA SER A 126 4.79 7.80 -8.27
C SER A 126 4.75 7.20 -6.87
N LEU A 127 5.13 5.93 -6.79
CA LEU A 127 5.21 5.11 -5.59
C LEU A 127 6.60 4.47 -5.51
N ARG A 128 7.24 4.56 -4.34
CA ARG A 128 8.45 3.80 -4.01
C ARG A 128 8.20 2.92 -2.80
N ILE A 129 8.65 1.68 -2.85
CA ILE A 129 8.45 0.68 -1.80
C ILE A 129 9.83 0.21 -1.36
N ASP A 130 10.08 0.37 -0.07
CA ASP A 130 11.16 -0.22 0.70
C ASP A 130 10.55 -1.40 1.48
N GLY A 131 10.68 -2.60 0.92
CA GLY A 131 10.00 -3.83 1.25
C GLY A 131 10.39 -4.41 2.61
N ASP A 132 11.69 -4.36 2.92
CA ASP A 132 12.27 -4.87 4.16
C ASP A 132 12.68 -3.76 5.15
N ASN A 133 12.48 -2.49 4.78
CA ASN A 133 12.81 -1.31 5.58
C ASN A 133 14.32 -1.22 5.84
N ASP A 134 15.14 -1.54 4.84
CA ASP A 134 16.60 -1.36 4.88
C ASP A 134 17.06 0.03 4.40
N GLY A 135 16.14 0.82 3.82
CA GLY A 135 16.37 2.15 3.29
C GLY A 135 16.58 2.20 1.77
N THR A 136 16.65 1.04 1.11
CA THR A 136 16.67 0.89 -0.35
C THR A 136 15.23 0.80 -0.87
N ASN A 137 14.99 1.16 -2.13
CA ASN A 137 13.70 0.92 -2.76
C ASN A 137 13.83 -0.29 -3.70
N GLU A 138 13.02 -1.31 -3.49
CA GLU A 138 13.00 -2.52 -4.33
C GLU A 138 11.92 -2.43 -5.40
N VAL A 139 10.92 -1.57 -5.21
CA VAL A 139 9.85 -1.38 -6.19
C VAL A 139 9.58 0.08 -6.41
N CYS A 140 9.57 0.46 -7.69
CA CYS A 140 9.16 1.76 -8.17
C CYS A 140 7.93 1.58 -9.03
N ALA A 141 6.95 2.47 -8.88
CA ALA A 141 5.75 2.44 -9.68
C ALA A 141 5.31 3.84 -10.08
N ARG A 142 4.65 3.93 -11.22
CA ARG A 142 3.93 5.12 -11.68
C ARG A 142 2.46 4.74 -11.81
N PHE A 143 1.59 5.60 -11.32
CA PHE A 143 0.15 5.45 -11.49
C PHE A 143 -0.43 6.68 -12.15
N TRP A 144 -1.51 6.47 -12.89
CA TRP A 144 -2.29 7.50 -13.54
C TRP A 144 -3.73 7.41 -13.05
N THR A 145 -4.36 8.56 -12.92
CA THR A 145 -5.75 8.71 -12.53
C THR A 145 -6.55 9.31 -13.68
N LYS A 146 -7.82 8.91 -13.75
CA LYS A 146 -8.83 9.49 -14.62
C LYS A 146 -10.17 9.37 -13.91
N ASP A 147 -10.94 10.45 -13.88
CA ASP A 147 -12.25 10.49 -13.22
C ASP A 147 -12.17 10.02 -11.75
N ASP A 148 -11.17 10.55 -11.01
CA ASP A 148 -10.85 10.23 -9.61
C ASP A 148 -10.53 8.76 -9.32
N ARG A 149 -10.14 7.99 -10.35
CA ARG A 149 -9.80 6.58 -10.24
C ARG A 149 -8.49 6.26 -10.93
N THR A 150 -7.70 5.38 -10.33
CA THR A 150 -6.50 4.84 -10.97
C THR A 150 -6.91 4.12 -12.26
N ASN A 151 -6.39 4.51 -13.42
CA ASN A 151 -6.71 3.88 -14.70
C ASN A 151 -5.52 3.10 -15.30
N LYS A 152 -4.31 3.31 -14.77
CA LYS A 152 -3.11 2.60 -15.17
C LYS A 152 -2.09 2.61 -14.03
N VAL A 153 -1.35 1.51 -13.89
CA VAL A 153 -0.15 1.44 -13.06
C VAL A 153 0.95 0.73 -13.86
N THR A 154 2.17 1.26 -13.83
CA THR A 154 3.38 0.57 -14.31
C THR A 154 4.26 0.29 -13.12
N VAL A 155 4.88 -0.89 -13.09
CA VAL A 155 5.75 -1.29 -12.00
C VAL A 155 7.11 -1.72 -12.53
N ASP A 156 8.13 -1.29 -11.81
CA ASP A 156 9.56 -1.55 -11.97
C ASP A 156 10.03 -2.26 -10.70
N ALA A 157 10.25 -3.56 -10.80
CA ALA A 157 10.75 -4.43 -9.75
C ALA A 157 12.29 -4.38 -9.77
N GLY A 158 12.85 -3.49 -8.96
CA GLY A 158 14.28 -3.22 -8.87
C GLY A 158 14.62 -1.74 -8.97
N CYS A 159 13.64 -0.89 -9.32
CA CYS A 159 13.85 0.54 -9.55
C CYS A 159 14.97 0.81 -10.57
N ASP A 160 15.09 -0.05 -11.59
CA ASP A 160 16.17 -0.02 -12.59
C ASP A 160 15.74 0.66 -13.92
N LYS A 161 14.60 1.35 -13.90
CA LYS A 161 13.93 2.01 -15.02
C LYS A 161 13.37 1.05 -16.07
N SER A 162 13.21 -0.23 -15.73
CA SER A 162 12.48 -1.17 -16.56
C SER A 162 10.97 -1.13 -16.26
N THR A 163 10.16 -1.84 -17.04
CA THR A 163 8.74 -2.02 -16.76
C THR A 163 8.46 -3.51 -16.73
N ASP A 164 8.37 -4.06 -15.53
CA ASP A 164 8.10 -5.48 -15.28
C ASP A 164 6.63 -5.80 -15.28
N ALA A 165 5.77 -4.83 -14.90
CA ALA A 165 4.33 -5.05 -14.90
C ALA A 165 3.54 -3.82 -15.34
N ILE A 166 2.40 -4.08 -16.00
CA ILE A 166 1.40 -3.06 -16.31
C ILE A 166 0.04 -3.55 -15.80
N ILE A 167 -0.67 -2.69 -15.07
CA ILE A 167 -2.01 -2.96 -14.55
C ILE A 167 -2.97 -1.94 -15.12
N THR A 168 -4.01 -2.41 -15.80
CA THR A 168 -5.04 -1.54 -16.40
C THR A 168 -6.42 -1.94 -15.86
N PRO A 169 -6.93 -1.26 -14.83
CA PRO A 169 -8.24 -1.53 -14.26
C PRO A 169 -9.39 -1.01 -15.16
N SER A 170 -10.52 -1.71 -15.09
CA SER A 170 -11.81 -1.38 -15.69
C SER A 170 -12.89 -1.53 -14.62
N TYR A 171 -13.60 -0.45 -14.34
CA TYR A 171 -14.53 -0.38 -13.21
C TYR A 171 -15.95 -0.76 -13.60
N GLU A 172 -16.64 -1.53 -12.75
CA GLU A 172 -18.07 -1.81 -12.92
C GLU A 172 -18.90 -0.63 -12.38
N GLU A 173 -19.92 -0.21 -13.14
CA GLU A 173 -20.82 0.86 -12.70
C GLU A 173 -21.75 0.38 -11.57
N GLY A 174 -21.98 1.25 -10.58
CA GLY A 174 -22.91 0.98 -9.47
C GLY A 174 -22.44 -0.07 -8.45
N VAL A 175 -21.25 -0.66 -8.61
CA VAL A 175 -20.67 -1.63 -7.69
C VAL A 175 -19.21 -1.28 -7.40
N ASN A 176 -18.73 -1.53 -6.18
CA ASN A 176 -17.33 -1.35 -5.80
C ASN A 176 -16.42 -2.50 -6.32
N LEU A 177 -16.52 -2.79 -7.61
CA LEU A 177 -15.80 -3.87 -8.28
C LEU A 177 -15.10 -3.33 -9.53
N ALA A 178 -13.96 -3.92 -9.84
CA ALA A 178 -13.23 -3.69 -11.07
C ALA A 178 -12.62 -5.00 -11.55
N THR A 179 -12.42 -5.13 -12.86
CA THR A 179 -11.47 -6.07 -13.43
C THR A 179 -10.17 -5.35 -13.74
N ALA A 180 -9.07 -6.05 -13.88
CA ALA A 180 -7.83 -5.47 -14.36
C ALA A 180 -7.06 -6.48 -15.20
N THR A 181 -6.48 -5.99 -16.30
CA THR A 181 -5.44 -6.73 -17.02
C THR A 181 -4.11 -6.45 -16.33
N TYR A 182 -3.43 -7.50 -15.92
CA TYR A 182 -2.07 -7.51 -15.40
C TYR A 182 -1.16 -8.16 -16.45
N THR A 183 -0.23 -7.39 -17.01
CA THR A 183 0.76 -7.87 -17.99
C THR A 183 2.10 -8.01 -17.29
N ASP A 184 2.58 -9.24 -17.12
CA ASP A 184 3.92 -9.57 -16.63
C ASP A 184 4.91 -9.56 -17.80
N LYS A 185 5.96 -8.76 -17.70
CA LYS A 185 7.03 -8.66 -18.72
C LYS A 185 8.32 -9.34 -18.26
N SER A 186 8.33 -9.91 -17.05
CA SER A 186 9.49 -10.61 -16.53
C SER A 186 9.77 -11.87 -17.38
N GLY A 187 11.02 -12.03 -17.81
CA GLY A 187 11.43 -13.20 -18.60
C GLY A 187 11.32 -13.07 -20.12
N GLY A 188 11.00 -11.89 -20.65
CA GLY A 188 11.08 -11.60 -22.09
C GLY A 188 9.88 -12.08 -22.91
N THR A 189 8.80 -12.51 -22.26
CA THR A 189 7.50 -12.78 -22.88
C THR A 189 6.40 -12.12 -22.06
N ASP A 190 5.62 -11.27 -22.70
CA ASP A 190 4.48 -10.61 -22.05
C ASP A 190 3.40 -11.66 -21.75
N THR A 191 3.11 -11.88 -20.47
CA THR A 191 2.06 -12.78 -20.00
C THR A 191 0.92 -11.97 -19.42
N GLU A 192 -0.27 -12.07 -20.01
CA GLU A 192 -1.45 -11.36 -19.55
C GLU A 192 -2.30 -12.23 -18.60
N HIS A 193 -2.67 -11.65 -17.48
CA HIS A 193 -3.58 -12.20 -16.50
C HIS A 193 -4.74 -11.24 -16.32
N GLU A 194 -5.96 -11.76 -16.26
CA GLU A 194 -7.12 -10.98 -15.84
C GLU A 194 -7.39 -11.27 -14.36
N ILE A 195 -7.50 -10.22 -13.57
CA ILE A 195 -7.81 -10.29 -12.15
C ILE A 195 -9.02 -9.42 -11.82
N THR A 196 -9.73 -9.76 -10.76
CA THR A 196 -10.81 -8.96 -10.20
C THR A 196 -10.33 -8.27 -8.94
N LEU A 197 -10.80 -7.04 -8.74
CA LEU A 197 -10.44 -6.15 -7.65
C LEU A 197 -11.73 -5.68 -6.97
N ILE A 198 -11.73 -5.63 -5.64
CA ILE A 198 -12.77 -4.92 -4.88
C ILE A 198 -12.28 -3.50 -4.64
N THR A 199 -12.94 -2.51 -5.21
CA THR A 199 -12.51 -1.12 -5.05
C THR A 199 -12.79 -0.68 -3.62
N LEU A 200 -11.76 -0.13 -2.97
CA LEU A 200 -11.83 0.34 -1.59
C LEU A 200 -11.54 1.84 -1.56
N PRO A 201 -12.45 2.67 -1.00
CA PRO A 201 -12.25 4.12 -0.91
C PRO A 201 -10.96 4.52 -0.19
N ALA A 202 -10.45 3.64 0.67
CA ALA A 202 -9.22 3.83 1.44
C ALA A 202 -7.94 3.96 0.59
N PHE A 203 -7.98 3.54 -0.68
CA PHE A 203 -6.81 3.45 -1.55
C PHE A 203 -7.04 4.10 -2.93
N THR A 204 -8.08 4.92 -3.08
CA THR A 204 -8.27 5.74 -4.29
C THR A 204 -6.97 6.50 -4.57
N GLY A 205 -6.43 6.33 -5.78
CA GLY A 205 -5.11 6.85 -6.17
C GLY A 205 -4.05 5.76 -6.40
N ILE A 206 -3.94 4.76 -5.51
CA ILE A 206 -2.76 3.87 -5.47
C ILE A 206 -3.07 2.44 -5.90
N ALA A 207 -4.09 1.85 -5.27
CA ALA A 207 -4.48 0.48 -5.53
C ALA A 207 -5.88 0.51 -6.15
N PRO A 208 -6.05 0.06 -7.40
CA PRO A 208 -7.36 0.05 -8.04
C PRO A 208 -8.40 -0.77 -7.25
N GLY A 209 -7.94 -1.63 -6.34
CA GLY A 209 -8.74 -2.24 -5.30
C GLY A 209 -7.96 -3.29 -4.52
N TYR A 210 -8.66 -3.97 -3.62
CA TYR A 210 -8.20 -5.19 -2.98
C TYR A 210 -8.24 -6.35 -4.00
N PRO A 211 -7.10 -6.98 -4.33
CA PRO A 211 -7.04 -8.00 -5.37
C PRO A 211 -7.62 -9.32 -4.91
N LEU A 212 -8.39 -9.97 -5.78
CA LEU A 212 -8.92 -11.33 -5.59
C LEU A 212 -8.14 -12.39 -6.39
N TYR A 213 -7.16 -11.97 -7.21
CA TYR A 213 -6.31 -12.84 -8.03
C TYR A 213 -7.06 -13.89 -8.85
N ALA A 214 -8.24 -13.56 -9.37
CA ALA A 214 -9.00 -14.45 -10.23
C ALA A 214 -9.80 -13.67 -11.26
N LYS A 215 -10.13 -14.33 -12.36
CA LYS A 215 -11.06 -13.80 -13.36
C LYS A 215 -12.43 -13.60 -12.75
N ARG A 216 -13.19 -12.66 -13.30
CA ARG A 216 -14.50 -12.28 -12.76
C ARG A 216 -15.49 -13.45 -12.64
N ASP A 217 -15.44 -14.38 -13.59
CA ASP A 217 -16.32 -15.55 -13.67
C ASP A 217 -15.94 -16.68 -12.68
N ASP A 218 -14.73 -16.63 -12.11
CA ASP A 218 -14.24 -17.62 -11.13
C ASP A 218 -14.51 -17.21 -9.67
N ILE A 219 -15.33 -16.16 -9.47
CA ILE A 219 -15.60 -15.54 -8.18
C ILE A 219 -17.10 -15.53 -7.89
N GLU A 220 -17.47 -16.13 -6.77
CA GLU A 220 -18.82 -15.98 -6.21
C GLU A 220 -18.88 -14.73 -5.34
N LEU A 221 -19.75 -13.78 -5.71
CA LEU A 221 -19.90 -12.52 -5.02
C LEU A 221 -21.25 -12.42 -4.31
N ASP A 222 -21.21 -11.84 -3.11
CA ASP A 222 -22.38 -11.33 -2.40
C ASP A 222 -22.26 -9.81 -2.36
N ILE A 223 -23.13 -9.14 -3.12
CA ILE A 223 -23.13 -7.68 -3.29
C ILE A 223 -24.42 -7.14 -2.66
N LYS A 224 -24.27 -6.14 -1.81
CA LYS A 224 -25.39 -5.44 -1.18
C LYS A 224 -25.16 -3.94 -1.21
N ASP A 225 -26.13 -3.20 -1.73
CA ASP A 225 -26.11 -1.74 -1.85
C ASP A 225 -24.87 -1.24 -2.62
N GLY A 226 -24.52 -1.94 -3.71
CA GLY A 226 -23.32 -1.64 -4.51
C GLY A 226 -21.99 -2.01 -3.83
N LEU A 227 -22.01 -2.64 -2.65
CA LEU A 227 -20.82 -3.03 -1.91
C LEU A 227 -20.67 -4.55 -1.82
N VAL A 228 -19.53 -5.08 -2.26
CA VAL A 228 -19.13 -6.48 -2.10
C VAL A 228 -18.96 -6.77 -0.61
N ARG A 229 -19.84 -7.59 -0.03
CA ARG A 229 -19.77 -8.01 1.38
C ARG A 229 -18.97 -9.29 1.54
N LYS A 230 -18.98 -10.15 0.52
CA LYS A 230 -18.22 -11.40 0.50
C LYS A 230 -17.84 -11.77 -0.93
N ALA A 231 -16.64 -12.29 -1.10
CA ALA A 231 -16.15 -12.86 -2.34
C ALA A 231 -15.54 -14.24 -2.05
N THR A 232 -15.87 -15.26 -2.84
CA THR A 232 -15.25 -16.59 -2.75
C THR A 232 -14.60 -16.92 -4.08
N VAL A 233 -13.27 -17.01 -4.06
CA VAL A 233 -12.42 -17.30 -5.21
C VAL A 233 -12.14 -18.80 -5.23
N LYS A 234 -12.69 -19.50 -6.22
CA LYS A 234 -12.52 -20.97 -6.32
C LYS A 234 -11.28 -21.37 -7.12
N LYS A 235 -10.92 -20.57 -8.11
CA LYS A 235 -9.78 -20.82 -9.01
C LYS A 235 -8.91 -19.56 -9.08
N PRO A 236 -8.09 -19.30 -8.06
CA PRO A 236 -7.16 -18.19 -8.14
C PRO A 236 -6.09 -18.47 -9.20
N VAL A 237 -5.56 -17.40 -9.78
CA VAL A 237 -4.39 -17.41 -10.67
C VAL A 237 -3.18 -17.97 -9.94
N GLU A 238 -3.05 -17.64 -8.65
CA GLU A 238 -1.99 -18.13 -7.77
C GLU A 238 -2.51 -18.39 -6.36
N GLY A 239 -1.95 -19.39 -5.69
CA GLY A 239 -2.27 -19.70 -4.29
C GLY A 239 -3.52 -20.56 -4.09
N PRO A 240 -3.94 -20.77 -2.82
CA PRO A 240 -5.14 -21.53 -2.49
C PRO A 240 -6.40 -20.71 -2.76
N SER A 241 -7.55 -21.39 -2.91
CA SER A 241 -8.86 -20.73 -2.90
C SER A 241 -9.00 -19.82 -1.68
N VAL A 242 -9.64 -18.67 -1.83
CA VAL A 242 -9.79 -17.70 -0.74
C VAL A 242 -11.21 -17.22 -0.63
N ARG A 243 -11.70 -17.08 0.59
CA ARG A 243 -12.94 -16.39 0.90
C ARG A 243 -12.63 -15.09 1.63
N VAL A 244 -13.04 -13.98 1.03
CA VAL A 244 -12.86 -12.63 1.56
C VAL A 244 -14.20 -12.13 2.08
N THR A 245 -14.23 -11.61 3.31
CA THR A 245 -15.43 -10.97 3.89
C THR A 245 -15.11 -9.54 4.27
N LEU A 246 -15.95 -8.60 3.85
CA LEU A 246 -15.78 -7.17 4.04
C LEU A 246 -16.89 -6.61 4.93
N THR A 247 -16.48 -5.84 5.93
CA THR A 247 -17.41 -5.07 6.79
C THR A 247 -17.14 -3.59 6.57
N TYR A 248 -18.22 -2.82 6.47
CA TYR A 248 -18.19 -1.40 6.19
C TYR A 248 -18.80 -0.62 7.36
N ASP A 249 -18.41 0.64 7.51
CA ASP A 249 -19.10 1.58 8.40
C ASP A 249 -20.36 2.17 7.73
N ASP A 250 -21.02 3.08 8.45
CA ASP A 250 -22.22 3.80 8.03
C ASP A 250 -21.98 4.75 6.84
N LYS A 251 -20.73 5.21 6.65
CA LYS A 251 -20.31 5.99 5.49
C LYS A 251 -19.88 5.13 4.29
N GLY A 252 -20.03 3.80 4.37
CA GLY A 252 -19.66 2.89 3.29
C GLY A 252 -18.14 2.66 3.15
N ARG A 253 -17.33 3.00 4.16
CA ARG A 253 -15.88 2.79 4.17
C ARG A 253 -15.55 1.43 4.76
N ALA A 254 -14.58 0.73 4.19
CA ALA A 254 -14.19 -0.60 4.65
C ALA A 254 -13.54 -0.56 6.04
N LYS A 255 -14.24 -1.05 7.05
CA LYS A 255 -13.73 -1.12 8.43
C LYS A 255 -12.88 -2.37 8.66
N GLN A 256 -13.22 -3.46 7.99
CA GLN A 256 -12.57 -4.75 8.19
C GLN A 256 -12.60 -5.62 6.94
N ILE A 257 -11.49 -6.30 6.70
CA ILE A 257 -11.37 -7.36 5.69
C ILE A 257 -10.89 -8.63 6.41
N LYS A 258 -11.49 -9.76 6.11
CA LYS A 258 -11.08 -11.09 6.61
C LYS A 258 -10.81 -12.01 5.42
N GLU A 259 -9.68 -12.70 5.46
CA GLU A 259 -9.29 -13.73 4.51
C GLU A 259 -9.35 -15.10 5.18
N ASP A 260 -9.99 -16.05 4.51
CA ASP A 260 -10.07 -17.47 4.82
C ASP A 260 -9.47 -18.24 3.63
N HIS A 261 -8.19 -18.56 3.76
CA HIS A 261 -7.40 -19.30 2.78
C HIS A 261 -7.69 -20.80 2.89
N GLY A 262 -7.89 -21.45 1.75
CA GLY A 262 -8.39 -22.81 1.70
C GLY A 262 -9.91 -22.92 1.92
N VAL A 263 -10.60 -21.82 2.26
CA VAL A 263 -12.06 -21.77 2.46
C VAL A 263 -12.50 -22.77 3.55
N ASP A 264 -11.65 -22.97 4.57
CA ASP A 264 -11.84 -23.97 5.63
C ASP A 264 -12.68 -23.43 6.81
N GLY A 265 -13.04 -22.15 6.76
CA GLY A 265 -13.84 -21.45 7.75
C GLY A 265 -13.02 -20.84 8.89
N LYS A 266 -11.69 -21.00 8.88
CA LYS A 266 -10.78 -20.28 9.76
C LYS A 266 -10.33 -18.99 9.08
N ILE A 267 -9.99 -17.99 9.89
CA ILE A 267 -9.57 -16.68 9.40
C ILE A 267 -8.05 -16.59 9.53
N ASP A 268 -7.35 -16.67 8.40
CA ASP A 268 -5.89 -16.60 8.33
C ASP A 268 -5.40 -15.16 8.45
N ARG A 269 -6.05 -14.22 7.75
CA ARG A 269 -5.71 -12.80 7.84
C ARG A 269 -6.91 -11.93 8.14
N ARG A 270 -6.66 -10.87 8.90
CA ARG A 270 -7.64 -9.84 9.21
C ARG A 270 -6.99 -8.46 9.17
N TYR A 271 -7.60 -7.56 8.41
CA TYR A 271 -7.25 -6.15 8.36
C TYR A 271 -8.33 -5.37 9.10
N ASP A 272 -7.93 -4.49 10.00
CA ASP A 272 -8.80 -3.50 10.63
C ASP A 272 -8.30 -2.10 10.27
N TYR A 273 -9.19 -1.28 9.72
CA TYR A 273 -8.92 0.07 9.27
C TYR A 273 -9.40 1.09 10.29
N ARG A 274 -8.64 2.18 10.42
CA ARG A 274 -9.00 3.36 11.22
C ARG A 274 -8.96 4.59 10.34
N TYR A 275 -9.91 5.48 10.58
CA TYR A 275 -10.11 6.70 9.82
C TYR A 275 -10.05 7.91 10.74
N ASP A 276 -9.65 9.07 10.22
CA ASP A 276 -9.94 10.36 10.86
C ASP A 276 -11.38 10.82 10.57
N ASP A 277 -11.73 12.00 11.06
CA ASP A 277 -13.09 12.55 10.98
C ASP A 277 -13.51 12.92 9.56
N VAL A 278 -12.54 13.30 8.71
CA VAL A 278 -12.77 13.62 7.30
C VAL A 278 -12.77 12.38 6.42
N GLY A 279 -12.15 11.29 6.86
CA GLY A 279 -12.22 9.98 6.23
C GLY A 279 -10.94 9.47 5.59
N ASN A 280 -9.80 10.10 5.89
CA ASN A 280 -8.50 9.55 5.55
C ASN A 280 -8.19 8.34 6.42
N VAL A 281 -7.52 7.34 5.87
CA VAL A 281 -7.06 6.16 6.62
C VAL A 281 -5.85 6.56 7.47
N THR A 282 -5.96 6.47 8.79
CA THR A 282 -4.86 6.84 9.71
C THR A 282 -4.09 5.64 10.24
N GLY A 283 -4.64 4.44 10.10
CA GLY A 283 -3.90 3.23 10.43
C GLY A 283 -4.59 1.95 10.02
N ILE A 284 -3.76 0.93 9.80
CA ILE A 284 -4.17 -0.42 9.45
C ILE A 284 -3.59 -1.37 10.50
N THR A 285 -4.38 -2.30 11.00
CA THR A 285 -3.88 -3.43 11.78
C THR A 285 -4.05 -4.70 10.95
N LEU A 286 -2.96 -5.37 10.63
CA LEU A 286 -2.96 -6.73 10.09
C LEU A 286 -2.75 -7.70 11.25
N GLN A 287 -3.68 -8.64 11.41
CA GLN A 287 -3.51 -9.82 12.24
C GLN A 287 -3.43 -11.04 11.34
N GLU A 288 -2.35 -11.80 11.47
CA GLU A 288 -2.17 -13.09 10.78
C GLU A 288 -2.33 -14.21 11.81
N THR A 289 -2.91 -15.32 11.41
CA THR A 289 -3.12 -16.50 12.25
C THR A 289 -2.53 -17.71 11.53
N ASP A 290 -1.50 -18.31 12.12
CA ASP A 290 -0.92 -19.56 11.63
C ASP A 290 -1.55 -20.75 12.37
N PHE A 291 -2.10 -21.70 11.61
CA PHE A 291 -2.73 -22.91 12.13
C PHE A 291 -1.85 -24.17 12.04
N SER A 292 -0.57 -24.03 11.67
CA SER A 292 0.39 -25.14 11.52
C SER A 292 0.55 -26.00 12.79
N GLU A 293 0.48 -25.39 13.99
CA GLU A 293 0.58 -26.06 15.29
C GLU A 293 -0.80 -26.41 15.91
N GLY A 294 -1.86 -26.43 15.09
CA GLY A 294 -3.23 -26.79 15.50
C GLY A 294 -3.97 -25.66 16.22
N LYS A 295 -3.41 -25.09 17.30
CA LYS A 295 -3.94 -23.85 17.89
C LYS A 295 -3.41 -22.66 17.09
N GLY A 296 -4.32 -21.83 16.57
CA GLY A 296 -3.96 -20.66 15.76
C GLY A 296 -3.06 -19.67 16.51
N THR A 297 -1.81 -19.53 16.09
CA THR A 297 -0.87 -18.55 16.63
C THR A 297 -1.04 -17.22 15.91
N LYS A 298 -1.30 -16.15 16.68
CA LYS A 298 -1.60 -14.82 16.10
C LYS A 298 -0.40 -13.91 16.15
N THR A 299 -0.07 -13.30 15.02
CA THR A 299 0.88 -12.18 14.93
C THR A 299 0.14 -10.92 14.55
N LYS A 300 0.70 -9.76 14.92
CA LYS A 300 0.09 -8.45 14.64
C LYS A 300 1.13 -7.50 14.08
N LYS A 301 0.78 -6.83 12.98
CA LYS A 301 1.51 -5.76 12.33
C LYS A 301 0.60 -4.53 12.26
N THR A 302 1.15 -3.34 12.41
CA THR A 302 0.36 -2.11 12.32
C THR A 302 1.01 -1.14 11.35
N ALA A 303 0.22 -0.59 10.42
CA ALA A 303 0.64 0.50 9.55
C ALA A 303 0.16 1.85 10.10
N ARG A 304 1.00 2.88 9.97
CA ARG A 304 0.62 4.28 10.10
C ARG A 304 0.73 4.96 8.74
N LEU A 305 -0.23 5.83 8.46
CA LEU A 305 -0.30 6.57 7.22
C LEU A 305 -0.17 8.05 7.53
N GLY A 306 0.62 8.77 6.74
CA GLY A 306 0.80 10.20 6.90
C GLY A 306 0.46 10.98 5.65
N TYR A 307 -0.11 12.17 5.85
CA TYR A 307 -0.65 13.05 4.81
C TYR A 307 0.09 14.40 4.75
N SER A 308 1.31 14.46 5.30
CA SER A 308 2.06 15.72 5.48
C SER A 308 2.43 16.42 4.17
N CYS A 309 2.53 15.72 3.03
CA CYS A 309 2.80 16.32 1.73
C CYS A 309 1.64 17.18 1.17
N TRP A 310 0.47 17.14 1.83
CA TRP A 310 -0.67 18.00 1.51
C TRP A 310 -0.70 19.28 2.35
N ALA A 311 0.20 19.42 3.33
CA ALA A 311 0.27 20.63 4.15
C ALA A 311 0.58 21.86 3.29
N GLY A 312 -0.30 22.86 3.33
CA GLY A 312 -0.12 24.13 2.60
C GLY A 312 -0.56 24.13 1.14
N LYS A 313 -0.99 23.00 0.58
CA LYS A 313 -1.76 23.02 -0.69
C LYS A 313 -3.14 23.58 -0.39
N THR A 314 -3.56 24.59 -1.15
CA THR A 314 -4.92 25.13 -1.08
C THR A 314 -5.91 23.99 -1.28
N THR A 315 -6.78 23.82 -0.29
CA THR A 315 -7.92 22.92 -0.28
C THR A 315 -8.59 22.92 -1.65
N PRO A 316 -8.76 21.75 -2.32
CA PRO A 316 -9.70 21.65 -3.42
C PRO A 316 -11.04 22.17 -2.91
N ALA A 317 -11.66 23.10 -3.66
CA ALA A 317 -12.99 23.57 -3.30
C ALA A 317 -13.91 22.35 -3.10
N PRO A 318 -14.76 22.33 -2.06
CA PRO A 318 -15.67 21.21 -1.84
C PRO A 318 -16.42 20.93 -3.14
N VAL A 319 -16.39 19.68 -3.60
CA VAL A 319 -17.17 19.24 -4.75
C VAL A 319 -18.62 19.52 -4.42
N GLU A 320 -19.19 20.52 -5.08
CA GLU A 320 -20.58 20.90 -4.90
C GLU A 320 -21.43 19.66 -5.21
N ALA A 321 -22.17 19.18 -4.21
CA ALA A 321 -23.00 18.00 -4.38
C ALA A 321 -23.95 18.26 -5.57
N PRO A 322 -24.15 17.29 -6.49
CA PRO A 322 -25.08 17.47 -7.57
C PRO A 322 -26.44 17.85 -6.97
N ALA A 323 -27.00 18.96 -7.45
CA ALA A 323 -28.31 19.43 -7.01
C ALA A 323 -29.31 18.27 -7.13
N ALA A 324 -29.98 17.95 -6.02
CA ALA A 324 -31.01 16.92 -6.03
C ALA A 324 -32.10 17.29 -7.06
N PRO A 325 -32.61 16.32 -7.84
CA PRO A 325 -33.66 16.57 -8.83
C PRO A 325 -34.99 17.00 -8.19
#